data_AF-A0A820BXX5-F1
#
_entry.id   AF-A0A820BXX5-F1
#
_cell.length_a   1.000
_cell.length_b   1.000
_cell.length_c   1.000
_cell.angle_alpha   90.00
_cell.angle_beta   90.00
_cell.angle_gamma   90.00
#
_symmetry.space_group_name_H-M   'P 1'
#
loop_
_entity.id
_entity.type
_entity.pdbx_description
1 polymer ?
#
loop_
_entity_poly.entity_id
_entity_poly.type
_entity_poly.pdbx_seq_one_letter_code
_entity_poly.pdbx_strand_id
1 'polypeptide(L)'
;LFIKSGAACQQARSLWRIECFKVKWYSGFVGWSSLIRLRHITSGLYLAVISDENGPKVTRIPKKNASPMAITFEMKMSKEKQAEENQEEDNLGVPTIKYGETIVFIRHVDSDLWISYETLELTIKGIGKVEEKRIIPVIEGHMDDCFRLVRAQEQEQKTALVIRICDAILGRFNRSDSIPFDSEAINQLLSKSDVIQALLHDLIGFFSQPSLSLDHEERQLRLKILRNRQDLFQEEGMIRILIAAINFFSERRDKSTLFEGVEEKIEDITNKLYVVLAALIKGNRTNCSNFAQSARLNWLVNRLQSQQASSGGLEVLHSVLVDSPEVLNMITESHILAIIGLLDRNGRDPKVLDVLCSLCVNNGVAVRANQNLICENLLQRQDLLLNTALVDHVTW
;
A
#
# COMPACT_ATOMS: atom_id res chain seq x y z
N LEU A 1 18.73 2.51 -10.39
CA LEU A 1 17.36 2.76 -10.89
C LEU A 1 17.16 1.92 -12.14
N PHE A 2 16.00 1.31 -12.34
CA PHE A 2 15.77 0.36 -13.45
C PHE A 2 14.58 0.79 -14.29
N ILE A 3 14.64 0.50 -15.59
CA ILE A 3 13.54 0.64 -16.53
C ILE A 3 12.79 -0.68 -16.56
N LYS A 4 11.46 -0.62 -16.39
CA LYS A 4 10.58 -1.78 -16.46
C LYS A 4 9.42 -1.49 -17.41
N SER A 5 9.03 -2.50 -18.18
CA SER A 5 7.89 -2.46 -19.09
C SER A 5 6.66 -3.17 -18.48
N GLY A 6 5.52 -3.10 -19.17
CA GLY A 6 4.31 -3.83 -18.79
C GLY A 6 3.68 -3.30 -17.50
N ALA A 7 3.37 -4.21 -16.57
CA ALA A 7 2.63 -3.90 -15.33
C ALA A 7 3.23 -2.76 -14.50
N ALA A 8 4.54 -2.48 -14.64
CA ALA A 8 5.19 -1.37 -13.96
C ALA A 8 4.60 0.01 -14.28
N CYS A 9 3.99 0.20 -15.46
CA CYS A 9 3.39 1.48 -15.84
C CYS A 9 2.10 1.81 -15.08
N GLN A 10 1.44 0.80 -14.49
CA GLN A 10 0.22 0.97 -13.71
C GLN A 10 0.48 1.03 -12.20
N GLN A 11 1.75 1.05 -11.79
CA GLN A 11 2.14 1.01 -10.38
C GLN A 11 2.61 2.38 -9.89
N ALA A 12 2.41 2.64 -8.60
CA ALA A 12 2.72 3.94 -8.00
C ALA A 12 4.22 4.30 -8.09
N ARG A 13 5.13 3.31 -8.09
CA ARG A 13 6.59 3.48 -8.31
C ARG A 13 7.00 4.08 -9.66
N SER A 14 6.09 4.15 -10.63
CA SER A 14 6.37 4.80 -11.91
C SER A 14 6.11 6.32 -11.89
N LEU A 15 5.57 6.84 -10.79
CA LEU A 15 5.10 8.22 -10.72
C LEU A 15 6.20 9.19 -10.29
N TRP A 16 6.46 10.17 -11.16
CA TRP A 16 7.41 11.25 -10.94
C TRP A 16 6.72 12.61 -11.08
N ARG A 17 7.15 13.55 -10.24
CA ARG A 17 6.78 14.96 -10.31
C ARG A 17 7.94 15.76 -10.88
N ILE A 18 7.65 16.52 -11.93
CA ILE A 18 8.57 17.52 -12.49
C ILE A 18 8.37 18.80 -11.68
N GLU A 19 9.43 19.29 -11.03
CA GLU A 19 9.44 20.55 -10.28
C GLU A 19 10.36 21.55 -11.00
N CYS A 20 9.80 22.62 -11.58
CA CYS A 20 10.58 23.68 -12.22
C CYS A 20 11.26 24.57 -11.18
N PHE A 21 12.41 25.16 -11.53
CA PHE A 21 13.14 26.09 -10.64
C PHE A 21 12.51 27.49 -10.57
N LYS A 22 11.55 27.81 -11.44
CA LYS A 22 10.91 29.13 -11.50
C LYS A 22 10.13 29.42 -10.21
N VAL A 23 10.40 30.58 -9.58
CA VAL A 23 9.70 31.06 -8.38
C VAL A 23 8.37 31.73 -8.76
N LYS A 24 8.40 32.61 -9.77
CA LYS A 24 7.19 33.14 -10.43
C LYS A 24 6.76 32.18 -11.55
N TRP A 25 5.47 32.09 -11.84
CA TRP A 25 4.95 31.22 -12.90
C TRP A 25 5.37 29.74 -12.76
N TYR A 26 5.43 29.23 -11.53
CA TYR A 26 5.85 27.85 -11.23
C TYR A 26 4.98 26.77 -11.90
N SER A 27 3.76 27.14 -12.32
CA SER A 27 2.81 26.30 -13.07
C SER A 27 2.73 26.66 -14.56
N GLY A 28 3.70 27.43 -15.08
CA GLY A 28 3.83 27.71 -16.50
C GLY A 28 4.24 26.49 -17.31
N PHE A 29 4.19 26.62 -18.63
CA PHE A 29 4.66 25.60 -19.55
C PHE A 29 6.16 25.35 -19.36
N VAL A 30 6.54 24.07 -19.39
CA VAL A 30 7.94 23.66 -19.38
C VAL A 30 8.48 23.85 -20.79
N GLY A 31 9.39 24.82 -20.95
CA GLY A 31 10.09 25.05 -22.20
C GLY A 31 11.29 24.09 -22.37
N TRP A 32 11.86 24.08 -23.57
CA TRP A 32 13.16 23.46 -23.79
C TRP A 32 14.22 24.14 -22.93
N SER A 33 15.22 23.38 -22.49
CA SER A 33 16.32 23.89 -21.63
C SER A 33 15.89 24.45 -20.26
N SER A 34 14.60 24.33 -19.90
CA SER A 34 14.12 24.70 -18.58
C SER A 34 14.73 23.81 -17.51
N LEU A 35 15.27 24.44 -16.45
CA LEU A 35 15.82 23.74 -15.30
C LEU A 35 14.70 23.10 -14.49
N ILE A 36 14.82 21.80 -14.27
CA ILE A 36 13.84 20.97 -13.57
C ILE A 36 14.50 20.05 -12.54
N ARG A 37 13.70 19.63 -11.56
CA ARG A 37 14.01 18.54 -10.62
C ARG A 37 13.00 17.44 -10.82
N LEU A 38 13.46 16.20 -10.75
CA LEU A 38 12.59 15.02 -10.85
C LEU A 38 12.43 14.41 -9.47
N ARG A 39 11.21 14.49 -8.92
CA ARG A 39 10.88 13.95 -7.60
C ARG A 39 10.01 12.72 -7.71
N HIS A 40 10.44 11.62 -7.13
CA HIS A 40 9.63 10.40 -7.03
C HIS A 40 8.49 10.60 -6.03
N ILE A 41 7.25 10.30 -6.42
CA ILE A 41 6.07 10.68 -5.62
C ILE A 41 5.98 9.83 -4.34
N THR A 42 6.06 8.50 -4.43
CA THR A 42 5.84 7.62 -3.26
C THR A 42 6.98 7.68 -2.25
N SER A 43 8.23 7.70 -2.70
CA SER A 43 9.39 7.81 -1.78
C SER A 43 9.73 9.24 -1.38
N GLY A 44 9.28 10.24 -2.14
CA GLY A 44 9.60 11.65 -1.91
C GLY A 44 11.06 12.04 -2.18
N LEU A 45 11.86 11.13 -2.73
CA LEU A 45 13.28 11.32 -3.06
C LEU A 45 13.43 12.01 -4.43
N TYR A 46 14.54 12.72 -4.61
CA TYR A 46 14.90 13.36 -5.87
C TYR A 46 15.83 12.47 -6.67
N LEU A 47 15.67 12.44 -8.00
CA LEU A 47 16.67 11.90 -8.91
C LEU A 47 17.93 12.76 -8.80
N ALA A 48 19.10 12.12 -8.73
CA ALA A 48 20.38 12.81 -8.65
C ALA A 48 21.46 12.07 -9.44
N VAL A 49 22.42 12.83 -9.96
CA VAL A 49 23.70 12.30 -10.44
C VAL A 49 24.76 12.63 -9.41
N ILE A 50 25.40 11.61 -8.85
CA ILE A 50 26.47 11.74 -7.85
C ILE A 50 27.70 11.04 -8.38
N SER A 51 28.84 11.71 -8.28
CA SER A 51 30.15 11.15 -8.62
C SER A 51 30.78 10.53 -7.38
N ASP A 52 30.93 9.21 -7.39
CA ASP A 52 31.69 8.47 -6.38
C ASP A 52 33.06 8.05 -6.96
N GLU A 53 33.88 7.32 -6.17
CA GLU A 53 35.17 6.76 -6.61
C GLU A 53 35.06 5.88 -7.88
N ASN A 54 33.88 5.32 -8.13
CA ASN A 54 33.57 4.47 -9.29
C ASN A 54 32.94 5.24 -10.46
N GLY A 55 32.97 6.57 -10.45
CA GLY A 55 32.39 7.43 -11.48
C GLY A 55 30.95 7.89 -11.19
N PRO A 56 30.34 8.65 -12.12
CA PRO A 56 29.01 9.23 -11.96
C PRO A 56 27.91 8.16 -11.99
N LYS A 57 26.98 8.24 -11.04
CA LYS A 57 25.86 7.30 -10.91
C LYS A 57 24.54 8.02 -10.70
N VAL A 58 23.48 7.48 -11.31
CA VAL A 58 22.11 7.97 -11.13
C VAL A 58 21.46 7.28 -9.93
N THR A 59 21.14 8.07 -8.90
CA THR A 59 20.56 7.58 -7.64
C THR A 59 19.34 8.41 -7.21
N ARG A 60 18.67 7.98 -6.14
CA ARG A 60 17.58 8.73 -5.50
C ARG A 60 18.05 9.19 -4.14
N ILE A 61 17.97 10.49 -3.87
CA ILE A 61 18.43 11.06 -2.60
C ILE A 61 17.35 11.89 -1.90
N PRO A 62 17.37 11.95 -0.56
CA PRO A 62 16.49 12.84 0.18
C PRO A 62 16.81 14.31 -0.12
N LYS A 63 15.80 15.18 -0.08
CA LYS A 63 15.96 16.63 -0.28
C LYS A 63 17.05 17.26 0.61
N LYS A 64 17.20 16.76 1.84
CA LYS A 64 18.20 17.27 2.81
C LYS A 64 19.64 17.04 2.36
N ASN A 65 19.88 15.98 1.59
CA ASN A 65 21.21 15.57 1.11
C ASN A 65 21.41 15.97 -0.36
N ALA A 66 20.43 16.65 -0.96
CA ALA A 66 20.43 16.98 -2.37
C ALA A 66 21.06 18.36 -2.59
N SER A 67 22.31 18.37 -3.06
CA SER A 67 22.90 19.60 -3.58
C SER A 67 22.12 20.04 -4.83
N PRO A 68 21.88 21.35 -5.04
CA PRO A 68 21.17 21.82 -6.23
C PRO A 68 21.82 21.31 -7.51
N MET A 69 23.15 21.30 -7.58
CA MET A 69 23.91 20.85 -8.75
C MET A 69 23.62 19.39 -9.10
N ALA A 70 23.58 18.49 -8.11
CA ALA A 70 23.37 17.05 -8.34
C ALA A 70 21.94 16.67 -8.78
N ILE A 71 20.94 17.52 -8.55
CA ILE A 71 19.52 17.23 -8.85
C ILE A 71 18.94 18.08 -9.97
N THR A 72 19.77 18.89 -10.64
CA THR A 72 19.30 19.77 -11.70
C THR A 72 19.43 19.07 -13.04
N PHE A 73 18.30 18.95 -13.72
CA PHE A 73 18.20 18.41 -15.06
C PHE A 73 17.56 19.43 -15.97
N GLU A 74 17.71 19.21 -17.26
CA GLU A 74 17.02 19.94 -18.31
C GLU A 74 16.48 18.97 -19.35
N MET A 75 15.47 19.44 -20.07
CA MET A 75 14.83 18.70 -21.17
C MET A 75 15.27 19.31 -22.50
N LYS A 76 15.78 18.47 -23.40
CA LYS A 76 16.31 18.86 -24.71
C LYS A 76 15.58 18.14 -25.83
N MET A 77 15.51 18.78 -27.00
CA MET A 77 14.90 18.22 -28.22
C MET A 77 15.85 17.25 -28.95
N SER A 78 17.16 17.48 -28.87
CA SER A 78 18.20 16.63 -29.46
C SER A 78 19.44 16.60 -28.56
N LYS A 79 20.38 15.70 -28.89
CA LYS A 79 21.67 15.59 -28.20
C LYS A 79 22.77 16.48 -28.80
N GLU A 80 22.40 17.38 -29.70
CA GLU A 80 23.35 18.30 -30.31
C GLU A 80 23.72 19.43 -29.36
N LYS A 81 24.98 19.87 -29.42
CA LYS A 81 25.48 21.03 -28.66
C LYS A 81 25.02 22.33 -29.31
N GLN A 82 23.72 22.58 -29.34
CA GLN A 82 23.18 23.88 -29.72
C GLN A 82 23.01 24.73 -28.45
N ALA A 83 23.57 25.93 -28.48
CA ALA A 83 23.37 26.95 -27.45
C ALA A 83 21.93 27.47 -27.58
N GLU A 84 21.01 26.85 -26.86
CA GLU A 84 19.66 27.39 -26.67
C GLU A 84 19.73 28.46 -25.58
N GLU A 85 19.39 29.71 -25.92
CA GLU A 85 19.28 30.77 -24.93
C GLU A 85 18.09 30.50 -24.00
N ASN A 86 18.38 30.32 -22.70
CA ASN A 86 17.37 30.32 -21.67
C ASN A 86 16.95 31.77 -21.38
N GLN A 87 16.05 32.31 -22.19
CA GLN A 87 15.37 33.56 -21.85
C GLN A 87 14.31 33.26 -20.79
N GLU A 88 14.50 33.79 -19.58
CA GLU A 88 13.47 33.74 -18.54
C GLU A 88 12.29 34.62 -18.95
N GLU A 89 11.27 34.01 -19.55
CA GLU A 89 10.03 34.70 -19.85
C GLU A 89 9.18 34.87 -18.59
N ASP A 90 8.81 36.12 -18.28
CA ASP A 90 7.99 36.51 -17.12
C ASP A 90 6.47 36.30 -17.40
N ASN A 91 6.12 35.21 -18.06
CA ASN A 91 4.77 34.84 -18.46
C ASN A 91 4.55 33.30 -18.31
N LEU A 92 3.43 32.78 -18.85
CA LEU A 92 3.13 31.34 -18.80
C LEU A 92 4.10 30.49 -19.66
N GLY A 93 4.86 31.09 -20.56
CA GLY A 93 5.71 30.43 -21.56
C GLY A 93 4.91 29.88 -22.75
N VAL A 94 5.63 29.23 -23.67
CA VAL A 94 5.06 28.59 -24.85
C VAL A 94 4.88 27.08 -24.62
N PRO A 95 3.73 26.48 -24.97
CA PRO A 95 3.49 25.04 -24.82
C PRO A 95 4.26 24.21 -25.85
N THR A 96 5.55 23.97 -25.61
CA THR A 96 6.42 23.20 -26.53
C THR A 96 6.35 21.69 -26.30
N ILE A 97 6.29 21.25 -25.03
CA ILE A 97 6.29 19.83 -24.67
C ILE A 97 4.86 19.30 -24.54
N LYS A 98 4.50 18.34 -25.39
CA LYS A 98 3.20 17.66 -25.40
C LYS A 98 3.30 16.24 -24.83
N TYR A 99 2.29 15.84 -24.07
CA TYR A 99 2.21 14.48 -23.53
C TYR A 99 2.06 13.43 -24.64
N GLY A 100 2.83 12.34 -24.57
CA GLY A 100 2.75 11.20 -25.47
C GLY A 100 3.34 11.42 -26.88
N GLU A 101 3.48 12.65 -27.33
CA GLU A 101 3.96 12.99 -28.67
C GLU A 101 5.41 13.47 -28.67
N THR A 102 5.74 14.41 -27.79
CA THR A 102 7.06 15.02 -27.77
C THR A 102 8.10 14.03 -27.23
N ILE A 103 9.15 13.82 -28.01
CA ILE A 103 10.34 13.08 -27.58
C ILE A 103 11.27 14.04 -26.87
N VAL A 104 11.74 13.65 -25.69
CA VAL A 104 12.59 14.46 -24.82
C VAL A 104 13.85 13.67 -24.48
N PHE A 105 14.98 14.35 -24.48
CA PHE A 105 16.23 13.86 -23.90
C PHE A 105 16.49 14.59 -22.59
N ILE A 106 16.93 13.86 -21.57
CA ILE A 106 17.18 14.42 -20.23
C ILE A 106 18.69 14.52 -20.04
N ARG A 107 19.17 15.73 -19.78
CA ARG A 107 20.59 16.02 -19.51
C ARG A 107 20.76 16.52 -18.08
N HIS A 108 21.79 16.03 -17.40
CA HIS A 108 22.21 16.56 -16.11
C HIS A 108 23.03 17.83 -16.33
N VAL A 109 22.63 18.93 -15.69
CA VAL A 109 23.15 20.27 -16.01
C VAL A 109 24.60 20.45 -15.58
N ASP A 110 24.96 19.95 -14.40
CA ASP A 110 26.29 20.15 -13.83
C ASP A 110 27.37 19.30 -14.51
N SER A 111 27.10 18.01 -14.72
CA SER A 111 28.07 17.09 -15.31
C SER A 111 28.02 17.01 -16.83
N ASP A 112 27.04 17.66 -17.47
CA ASP A 112 26.78 17.57 -18.91
C ASP A 112 26.60 16.11 -19.42
N LEU A 113 26.01 15.24 -18.58
CA LEU A 113 25.77 13.83 -18.91
C LEU A 113 24.32 13.59 -19.29
N TRP A 114 24.09 12.81 -20.34
CA TRP A 114 22.78 12.33 -20.73
C TRP A 114 22.31 11.19 -19.83
N ILE A 115 21.03 11.18 -19.52
CA ILE A 115 20.37 10.04 -18.88
C ILE A 115 20.06 9.01 -19.95
N SER A 116 20.72 7.86 -19.87
CA SER A 116 20.53 6.72 -20.76
C SER A 116 20.44 5.43 -19.93
N TYR A 117 20.61 4.28 -20.57
CA TYR A 117 20.52 2.98 -19.91
C TYR A 117 21.69 2.06 -20.25
N GLU A 118 21.90 1.08 -19.40
CA GLU A 118 22.81 -0.05 -19.61
C GLU A 118 22.01 -1.34 -19.42
N THR A 119 22.14 -2.29 -20.35
CA THR A 119 21.48 -3.59 -20.24
C THR A 119 22.35 -4.54 -19.43
N LEU A 120 21.78 -5.13 -18.39
CA LEU A 120 22.40 -6.12 -17.54
C LEU A 120 21.70 -7.47 -17.72
N GLU A 121 22.46 -8.53 -18.03
CA GLU A 121 21.94 -9.90 -17.97
C GLU A 121 22.01 -10.42 -16.53
N LEU A 122 20.85 -10.67 -15.93
CA LEU A 122 20.74 -11.28 -14.60
C LEU A 122 20.15 -12.68 -14.71
N THR A 123 20.79 -13.66 -14.08
CA THR A 123 20.24 -15.01 -13.94
C THR A 123 19.33 -15.07 -12.71
N ILE A 124 18.02 -15.10 -12.93
CA ILE A 124 17.01 -15.23 -11.88
C ILE A 124 16.63 -16.71 -11.71
N LYS A 125 16.75 -17.23 -10.49
CA LYS A 125 16.38 -18.61 -10.16
C LYS A 125 14.90 -18.86 -10.53
N GLY A 126 14.65 -19.88 -11.34
CA GLY A 126 13.31 -20.29 -11.77
C GLY A 126 12.77 -19.61 -13.04
N ILE A 127 13.39 -18.51 -13.50
CA ILE A 127 12.97 -17.77 -14.71
C ILE A 127 14.04 -17.85 -15.80
N GLY A 128 15.31 -18.00 -15.42
CA GLY A 128 16.44 -18.06 -16.35
C GLY A 128 17.15 -16.71 -16.47
N LYS A 129 17.79 -16.47 -17.62
CA LYS A 129 18.44 -15.18 -17.92
C LYS A 129 17.38 -14.13 -18.24
N VAL A 130 17.42 -13.00 -17.55
CA VAL A 130 16.53 -11.86 -17.74
C VAL A 130 17.38 -10.62 -17.96
N GLU A 131 17.07 -9.87 -19.00
CA GLU A 131 17.67 -8.57 -19.26
C GLU A 131 16.97 -7.49 -18.42
N GLU A 132 17.73 -6.79 -17.57
CA GLU A 132 17.26 -5.61 -16.87
C GLU A 132 18.02 -4.37 -17.36
N LYS A 133 17.28 -3.31 -17.72
CA LYS A 133 17.88 -2.04 -18.13
C LYS A 133 18.05 -1.13 -16.91
N ARG A 134 19.28 -0.76 -16.59
CA ARG A 134 19.63 0.15 -15.49
C ARG A 134 19.87 1.55 -16.04
N ILE A 135 19.29 2.57 -15.41
CA ILE A 135 19.51 3.98 -15.79
C ILE A 135 20.91 4.40 -15.35
N ILE A 136 21.69 4.98 -16.28
CA ILE A 136 23.06 5.47 -16.05
C ILE A 136 23.28 6.85 -16.69
N PRO A 137 24.22 7.67 -16.17
CA PRO A 137 24.61 8.92 -16.80
C PRO A 137 25.77 8.68 -17.78
N VAL A 138 25.69 9.18 -19.01
CA VAL A 138 26.64 8.91 -20.10
C VAL A 138 26.93 10.13 -20.96
N ILE A 139 28.08 10.16 -21.63
CA ILE A 139 28.53 11.32 -22.41
C ILE A 139 27.76 11.47 -23.73
N GLU A 140 27.49 10.36 -24.43
CA GLU A 140 26.82 10.40 -25.76
C GLU A 140 25.41 9.79 -25.72
N GLY A 141 25.18 8.79 -24.87
CA GLY A 141 23.90 8.08 -24.72
C GLY A 141 23.38 7.40 -25.98
N HIS A 142 22.42 6.51 -25.82
CA HIS A 142 21.90 5.74 -26.94
C HIS A 142 20.93 6.54 -27.82
N MET A 143 20.77 6.15 -29.08
CA MET A 143 19.85 6.81 -30.02
C MET A 143 18.37 6.54 -29.69
N ASP A 144 18.09 5.48 -28.92
CA ASP A 144 16.76 5.01 -28.57
C ASP A 144 16.29 5.45 -27.17
N ASP A 145 16.99 6.37 -26.51
CA ASP A 145 16.59 6.91 -25.18
C ASP A 145 15.18 7.52 -25.22
N CYS A 146 14.88 8.30 -26.26
CA CYS A 146 13.58 8.82 -26.69
C CYS A 146 12.45 8.89 -25.62
N PHE A 147 12.66 9.61 -24.50
CA PHE A 147 11.68 9.66 -23.43
C PHE A 147 10.42 10.40 -23.86
N ARG A 148 9.25 9.84 -23.53
CA ARG A 148 7.95 10.49 -23.72
C ARG A 148 7.28 10.69 -22.38
N LEU A 149 6.74 11.89 -22.17
CA LEU A 149 6.02 12.21 -20.94
C LEU A 149 4.58 11.74 -21.05
N VAL A 150 4.12 10.95 -20.08
CA VAL A 150 2.72 10.53 -19.97
C VAL A 150 2.17 11.10 -18.67
N ARG A 151 1.04 11.79 -18.75
CA ARG A 151 0.40 12.37 -17.56
C ARG A 151 -0.35 11.28 -16.80
N ALA A 152 0.02 11.09 -15.54
CA ALA A 152 -0.70 10.19 -14.63
C ALA A 152 -2.12 10.67 -14.36
N GLN A 153 -3.05 9.76 -14.05
CA GLN A 153 -4.41 10.15 -13.70
C GLN A 153 -4.43 10.90 -12.37
N GLU A 154 -5.37 11.85 -12.21
CA GLU A 154 -5.45 12.67 -10.98
C GLU A 154 -5.63 11.80 -9.72
N GLN A 155 -6.40 10.73 -9.82
CA GLN A 155 -6.64 9.80 -8.72
C GLN A 155 -5.38 9.03 -8.34
N GLU A 156 -4.57 8.60 -9.30
CA GLU A 156 -3.30 7.90 -9.05
C GLU A 156 -2.30 8.83 -8.35
N GLN A 157 -2.23 10.10 -8.77
CA GLN A 157 -1.37 11.11 -8.15
C GLN A 157 -1.75 11.34 -6.68
N LYS A 158 -3.05 11.50 -6.39
CA LYS A 158 -3.56 11.63 -5.02
C LYS A 158 -3.22 10.38 -4.20
N THR A 159 -3.48 9.20 -4.74
CA THR A 159 -3.22 7.92 -4.08
C THR A 159 -1.74 7.74 -3.75
N ALA A 160 -0.84 8.04 -4.68
CA ALA A 160 0.61 7.94 -4.46
C ALA A 160 1.12 8.89 -3.36
N LEU A 161 0.51 10.07 -3.22
CA LEU A 161 0.81 10.98 -2.12
C LEU A 161 0.33 10.40 -0.78
N VAL A 162 -0.87 9.83 -0.73
CA VAL A 162 -1.39 9.17 0.49
C VAL A 162 -0.49 7.99 0.89
N ILE A 163 -0.05 7.17 -0.06
CA ILE A 163 0.91 6.08 0.20
C ILE A 163 2.18 6.62 0.87
N ARG A 164 2.75 7.71 0.34
CA ARG A 164 3.93 8.33 0.94
C ARG A 164 3.71 8.78 2.38
N ILE A 165 2.55 9.38 2.66
CA ILE A 165 2.19 9.82 4.02
C ILE A 165 2.08 8.59 4.94
N CYS A 166 1.44 7.53 4.47
CA CYS A 166 1.31 6.27 5.21
C CYS A 166 2.67 5.63 5.51
N ASP A 167 3.55 5.51 4.51
CA ASP A 167 4.90 4.95 4.71
C ASP A 167 5.73 5.82 5.67
N ALA A 168 5.63 7.15 5.58
CA ALA A 168 6.36 8.06 6.47
C ALA A 168 5.92 7.98 7.94
N ILE A 169 4.64 7.65 8.21
CA ILE A 169 4.06 7.55 9.54
C ILE A 169 4.12 6.10 10.05
N LEU A 170 3.47 5.17 9.35
CA LEU A 170 3.33 3.77 9.74
C LEU A 170 4.58 2.94 9.45
N GLY A 171 5.33 3.26 8.40
CA GLY A 171 6.55 2.54 8.02
C GLY A 171 7.66 2.61 9.07
N ARG A 172 7.55 3.52 10.06
CA ARG A 172 8.46 3.56 11.22
C ARG A 172 8.30 2.34 12.13
N PHE A 173 7.09 1.80 12.24
CA PHE A 173 6.78 0.66 13.08
C PHE A 173 7.30 -0.67 12.52
N ASN A 174 7.62 -0.72 11.22
CA ASN A 174 8.32 -1.85 10.59
C ASN A 174 9.79 -1.97 11.02
N ARG A 175 10.41 -0.86 11.46
CA ARG A 175 11.87 -0.78 11.69
C ARG A 175 12.23 -0.88 13.18
N SER A 176 11.24 -1.12 14.03
CA SER A 176 11.28 -0.84 15.46
C SER A 176 11.21 -2.07 16.36
N ASP A 177 11.67 -3.22 15.88
CA ASP A 177 12.02 -4.36 16.75
C ASP A 177 13.02 -3.94 17.85
N SER A 178 13.68 -2.79 17.67
CA SER A 178 14.67 -2.19 18.57
C SER A 178 14.19 -0.98 19.38
N ILE A 179 12.91 -0.58 19.36
CA ILE A 179 12.44 0.49 20.27
C ILE A 179 12.19 -0.13 21.66
N PRO A 180 13.02 0.18 22.68
CA PRO A 180 12.82 -0.31 24.03
C PRO A 180 11.48 0.18 24.57
N PHE A 181 10.83 -0.63 25.41
CA PHE A 181 9.61 -0.22 26.09
C PHE A 181 9.98 0.63 27.32
N ASP A 182 10.49 1.83 27.05
CA ASP A 182 10.83 2.81 28.09
C ASP A 182 9.83 3.98 28.04
N SER A 183 9.70 4.71 29.15
CA SER A 183 8.77 5.84 29.32
C SER A 183 8.87 6.86 28.18
N GLU A 184 10.08 7.08 27.64
CA GLU A 184 10.31 8.02 26.54
C GLU A 184 9.75 7.54 25.20
N ALA A 185 9.79 6.24 24.91
CA ALA A 185 9.19 5.66 23.70
C ALA A 185 7.66 5.74 23.73
N ILE A 186 7.06 5.53 24.91
CA ILE A 186 5.63 5.68 25.14
C ILE A 186 5.22 7.15 24.97
N ASN A 187 6.00 8.08 25.53
CA ASN A 187 5.75 9.52 25.37
C ASN A 187 5.86 9.96 23.91
N GLN A 188 6.83 9.44 23.14
CA GLN A 188 6.92 9.71 21.70
C GLN A 188 5.73 9.13 20.92
N LEU A 189 5.26 7.95 21.28
CA LEU A 189 4.08 7.31 20.69
C LEU A 189 2.81 8.13 20.96
N LEU A 190 2.61 8.53 22.21
CA LEU A 190 1.47 9.35 22.64
C LEU A 190 1.48 10.74 21.99
N SER A 191 2.65 11.37 21.87
CA SER A 191 2.78 12.70 21.25
C SER A 191 2.31 12.76 19.79
N LYS A 192 2.24 11.60 19.11
CA LYS A 192 1.81 11.47 17.71
C LYS A 192 0.55 10.64 17.54
N SER A 193 -0.06 10.20 18.64
CA SER A 193 -1.26 9.37 18.62
C SER A 193 -2.37 10.04 17.81
N ASP A 194 -2.61 11.33 18.02
CA ASP A 194 -3.69 12.06 17.34
C ASP A 194 -3.47 12.13 15.82
N VAL A 195 -2.21 12.26 15.37
CA VAL A 195 -1.86 12.26 13.94
C VAL A 195 -2.08 10.89 13.32
N ILE A 196 -1.70 9.81 14.04
CA ILE A 196 -1.93 8.44 13.60
C ILE A 196 -3.44 8.16 13.53
N GLN A 197 -4.18 8.57 14.55
CA GLN A 197 -5.62 8.41 14.65
C GLN A 197 -6.36 9.12 13.51
N ALA A 198 -6.01 10.38 13.23
CA ALA A 198 -6.56 11.14 12.11
C ALA A 198 -6.24 10.46 10.76
N LEU A 199 -4.98 10.03 10.57
CA LEU A 199 -4.60 9.29 9.35
C LEU A 199 -5.44 8.03 9.17
N LEU A 200 -5.61 7.22 10.22
CA LEU A 200 -6.38 5.98 10.14
C LEU A 200 -7.85 6.26 9.84
N HIS A 201 -8.44 7.29 10.44
CA HIS A 201 -9.81 7.71 10.14
C HIS A 201 -9.96 8.12 8.66
N ASP A 202 -9.04 8.93 8.15
CA ASP A 202 -9.04 9.36 6.75
C ASP A 202 -8.87 8.16 5.80
N LEU A 203 -8.04 7.17 6.15
CA LEU A 203 -7.86 5.95 5.36
C LEU A 203 -9.13 5.09 5.34
N ILE A 204 -9.86 4.99 6.45
CA ILE A 204 -11.16 4.27 6.48
C ILE A 204 -12.14 4.94 5.50
N GLY A 205 -12.22 6.28 5.50
CA GLY A 205 -13.02 7.03 4.53
C GLY A 205 -12.53 6.85 3.09
N PHE A 206 -11.21 6.87 2.89
CA PHE A 206 -10.57 6.75 1.57
C PHE A 206 -10.84 5.40 0.88
N PHE A 207 -10.98 4.33 1.67
CA PHE A 207 -11.30 2.98 1.21
C PHE A 207 -12.76 2.56 1.44
N SER A 208 -13.63 3.52 1.78
CA SER A 208 -15.05 3.23 2.03
C SER A 208 -15.73 2.62 0.80
N GLN A 209 -16.54 1.60 1.04
CA GLN A 209 -17.35 0.96 -0.01
C GLN A 209 -18.48 1.92 -0.43
N PRO A 210 -18.81 2.01 -1.73
CA PRO A 210 -19.91 2.84 -2.19
C PRO A 210 -21.25 2.35 -1.61
N SER A 211 -22.15 3.29 -1.31
CA SER A 211 -23.48 2.98 -0.77
C SER A 211 -24.26 2.05 -1.70
N LEU A 212 -25.02 1.12 -1.10
CA LEU A 212 -25.94 0.23 -1.81
C LEU A 212 -27.11 0.97 -2.47
N SER A 213 -27.40 2.20 -2.03
CA SER A 213 -28.47 3.04 -2.59
C SER A 213 -28.09 3.81 -3.85
N LEU A 214 -26.82 3.77 -4.27
CA LEU A 214 -26.37 4.42 -5.50
C LEU A 214 -26.88 3.67 -6.73
N ASP A 215 -27.02 4.42 -7.84
CA ASP A 215 -27.27 3.81 -9.14
C ASP A 215 -26.16 2.81 -9.51
N HIS A 216 -26.52 1.76 -10.26
CA HIS A 216 -25.63 0.67 -10.59
C HIS A 216 -24.40 1.15 -11.40
N GLU A 217 -24.58 2.08 -12.34
CA GLU A 217 -23.49 2.59 -13.17
C GLU A 217 -22.47 3.38 -12.34
N GLU A 218 -22.97 4.33 -11.55
CA GLU A 218 -22.18 5.15 -10.62
C GLU A 218 -21.44 4.27 -9.59
N ARG A 219 -22.13 3.25 -9.06
CA ARG A 219 -21.54 2.30 -8.11
C ARG A 219 -20.40 1.51 -8.74
N GLN A 220 -20.57 1.01 -9.96
CA GLN A 220 -19.55 0.23 -10.66
C GLN A 220 -18.31 1.07 -10.97
N LEU A 221 -18.49 2.35 -11.34
CA LEU A 221 -17.38 3.28 -11.53
C LEU A 221 -16.60 3.49 -10.22
N ARG A 222 -17.30 3.71 -9.11
CA ARG A 222 -16.66 3.89 -7.80
C ARG A 222 -15.91 2.64 -7.33
N LEU A 223 -16.47 1.45 -7.56
CA LEU A 223 -15.79 0.18 -7.26
C LEU A 223 -14.51 0.00 -8.09
N LYS A 224 -14.54 0.37 -9.38
CA LYS A 224 -13.35 0.34 -10.24
C LYS A 224 -12.25 1.28 -9.73
N ILE A 225 -12.61 2.50 -9.32
CA ILE A 225 -11.67 3.47 -8.76
C ILE A 225 -11.12 2.96 -7.42
N LEU A 226 -11.97 2.43 -6.55
CA LEU A 226 -11.58 1.86 -5.26
C LEU A 226 -10.58 0.72 -5.44
N ARG A 227 -10.85 -0.21 -6.36
CA ARG A 227 -9.94 -1.32 -6.65
C ARG A 227 -8.58 -0.83 -7.13
N ASN A 228 -8.53 0.15 -8.04
CA ASN A 228 -7.26 0.75 -8.49
C ASN A 228 -6.46 1.34 -7.31
N ARG A 229 -7.13 2.04 -6.38
CA ARG A 229 -6.46 2.55 -5.15
C ARG A 229 -5.90 1.42 -4.30
N GLN A 230 -6.69 0.36 -4.09
CA GLN A 230 -6.28 -0.81 -3.32
C GLN A 230 -5.06 -1.51 -3.95
N ASP A 231 -5.03 -1.64 -5.27
CA ASP A 231 -3.92 -2.25 -6.02
C ASP A 231 -2.63 -1.41 -5.90
N LEU A 232 -2.73 -0.09 -6.03
CA LEU A 232 -1.59 0.82 -5.86
C LEU A 232 -0.96 0.73 -4.46
N PHE A 233 -1.79 0.60 -3.42
CA PHE A 233 -1.31 0.42 -2.04
C PHE A 233 -0.63 -0.95 -1.86
N GLN A 234 -1.17 -2.01 -2.45
CA GLN A 234 -0.59 -3.35 -2.38
C GLN A 234 0.79 -3.41 -3.03
N GLU A 235 0.97 -2.77 -4.19
CA GLU A 235 2.25 -2.71 -4.93
C GLU A 235 3.36 -1.97 -4.17
N GLU A 236 3.01 -0.97 -3.38
CA GLU A 236 3.97 -0.27 -2.50
C GLU A 236 4.14 -1.00 -1.14
N GLY A 237 3.54 -2.19 -0.98
CA GLY A 237 3.74 -3.05 0.19
C GLY A 237 2.97 -2.59 1.43
N MET A 238 1.89 -1.82 1.27
CA MET A 238 1.15 -1.23 2.40
C MET A 238 0.50 -2.27 3.30
N ILE A 239 0.04 -3.41 2.78
CA ILE A 239 -0.50 -4.52 3.60
C ILE A 239 0.55 -4.99 4.62
N ARG A 240 1.82 -5.14 4.19
CA ARG A 240 2.91 -5.52 5.09
C ARG A 240 3.16 -4.45 6.16
N ILE A 241 3.11 -3.18 5.78
CA ILE A 241 3.27 -2.05 6.71
C ILE A 241 2.16 -2.04 7.77
N LEU A 242 0.91 -2.27 7.36
CA LEU A 242 -0.23 -2.36 8.27
C LEU A 242 -0.11 -3.54 9.23
N ILE A 243 0.22 -4.74 8.74
CA ILE A 243 0.41 -5.93 9.58
C ILE A 243 1.50 -5.71 10.63
N ALA A 244 2.63 -5.11 10.25
CA ALA A 244 3.69 -4.82 11.20
C ALA A 244 3.29 -3.75 12.23
N ALA A 245 2.56 -2.71 11.81
CA ALA A 245 2.00 -1.75 12.73
C ALA A 245 1.05 -2.42 13.73
N ILE A 246 0.15 -3.30 13.27
CA ILE A 246 -0.75 -4.08 14.14
C ILE A 246 0.06 -4.86 15.17
N ASN A 247 1.09 -5.60 14.74
CA ASN A 247 1.95 -6.37 15.65
C ASN A 247 2.63 -5.46 16.68
N PHE A 248 3.20 -4.34 16.22
CA PHE A 248 3.89 -3.37 17.06
C PHE A 248 3.00 -2.81 18.18
N PHE A 249 1.75 -2.45 17.88
CA PHE A 249 0.80 -1.92 18.86
C PHE A 249 0.26 -3.03 19.77
N SER A 250 -0.02 -4.22 19.21
CA SER A 250 -0.55 -5.35 19.97
C SER A 250 0.44 -5.86 21.02
N GLU A 251 1.74 -5.96 20.70
CA GLU A 251 2.78 -6.38 21.66
C GLU A 251 2.98 -5.39 22.82
N ARG A 252 2.64 -4.12 22.61
CA ARG A 252 2.81 -3.06 23.60
C ARG A 252 1.60 -2.89 24.51
N ARG A 253 0.42 -3.37 24.08
CA ARG A 253 -0.80 -3.35 24.90
C ARG A 253 -0.57 -4.06 26.23
N ASP A 254 -0.04 -5.29 26.20
CA ASP A 254 0.16 -6.12 27.39
C ASP A 254 1.09 -5.46 28.43
N LYS A 255 2.01 -4.60 27.98
CA LYS A 255 2.95 -3.84 28.83
C LYS A 255 2.46 -2.44 29.20
N SER A 256 1.40 -1.95 28.53
CA SER A 256 0.85 -0.60 28.71
C SER A 256 -0.12 -0.48 29.89
N THR A 257 -0.50 -1.61 30.50
CA THR A 257 -1.30 -1.68 31.74
C THR A 257 -0.68 -0.92 32.91
N LEU A 258 0.61 -0.58 32.81
CA LEU A 258 1.35 0.23 33.78
C LEU A 258 1.13 1.74 33.63
N PHE A 259 0.44 2.20 32.57
CA PHE A 259 0.24 3.61 32.26
C PHE A 259 -1.23 3.90 31.94
N GLU A 260 -1.89 4.66 32.82
CA GLU A 260 -3.31 5.00 32.71
C GLU A 260 -3.62 5.78 31.40
N GLY A 261 -4.67 5.36 30.68
CA GLY A 261 -5.10 5.96 29.41
C GLY A 261 -4.25 5.64 28.17
N VAL A 262 -3.12 4.94 28.33
CA VAL A 262 -2.29 4.49 27.18
C VAL A 262 -2.87 3.23 26.55
N GLU A 263 -3.39 2.32 27.36
CA GLU A 263 -3.99 1.06 26.90
C GLU A 263 -5.17 1.32 25.95
N GLU A 264 -6.12 2.17 26.35
CA GLU A 264 -7.30 2.49 25.54
C GLU A 264 -6.92 3.11 24.18
N LYS A 265 -5.92 4.00 24.17
CA LYS A 265 -5.42 4.60 22.93
C LYS A 265 -4.77 3.57 22.02
N ILE A 266 -3.95 2.67 22.57
CA ILE A 266 -3.32 1.58 21.81
C ILE A 266 -4.39 0.65 21.25
N GLU A 267 -5.43 0.35 22.02
CA GLU A 267 -6.56 -0.47 21.59
C GLU A 267 -7.33 0.19 20.45
N ASP A 268 -7.68 1.48 20.56
CA ASP A 268 -8.38 2.21 19.49
C ASP A 268 -7.53 2.29 18.20
N ILE A 269 -6.22 2.57 18.31
CA ILE A 269 -5.30 2.54 17.15
C ILE A 269 -5.31 1.15 16.51
N THR A 270 -5.19 0.10 17.33
CA THR A 270 -5.15 -1.30 16.86
C THR A 270 -6.44 -1.68 16.15
N ASN A 271 -7.60 -1.31 16.72
CA ASN A 271 -8.91 -1.54 16.13
C ASN A 271 -9.03 -0.85 14.77
N LYS A 272 -8.65 0.43 14.68
CA LYS A 272 -8.68 1.18 13.41
C LYS A 272 -7.71 0.62 12.38
N LEU A 273 -6.54 0.14 12.78
CA LEU A 273 -5.61 -0.54 11.87
C LEU A 273 -6.23 -1.80 11.24
N TYR A 274 -6.95 -2.61 12.02
CA TYR A 274 -7.68 -3.75 11.49
C TYR A 274 -8.81 -3.33 10.54
N VAL A 275 -9.58 -2.28 10.87
CA VAL A 275 -10.65 -1.76 9.99
C VAL A 275 -10.07 -1.22 8.67
N VAL A 276 -8.94 -0.50 8.72
CA VAL A 276 -8.22 -0.05 7.51
C VAL A 276 -7.75 -1.25 6.68
N LEU A 277 -7.22 -2.29 7.33
CA LEU A 277 -6.78 -3.51 6.65
C LEU A 277 -7.98 -4.21 5.98
N ALA A 278 -9.12 -4.33 6.66
CA ALA A 278 -10.34 -4.89 6.09
C ALA A 278 -10.83 -4.07 4.89
N ALA A 279 -10.87 -2.74 5.00
CA ALA A 279 -11.28 -1.84 3.92
C ALA A 279 -10.34 -1.92 2.70
N LEU A 280 -9.03 -2.12 2.92
CA LEU A 280 -8.03 -2.23 1.87
C LEU A 280 -8.15 -3.53 1.05
N ILE A 281 -8.63 -4.62 1.66
CA ILE A 281 -8.71 -5.93 0.99
C ILE A 281 -10.13 -6.27 0.48
N LYS A 282 -11.17 -5.74 1.12
CA LYS A 282 -12.57 -6.05 0.81
C LYS A 282 -12.91 -5.72 -0.65
N GLY A 283 -13.51 -6.70 -1.34
CA GLY A 283 -13.89 -6.60 -2.75
C GLY A 283 -12.72 -6.76 -3.72
N ASN A 284 -11.52 -7.13 -3.24
CA ASN A 284 -10.34 -7.29 -4.07
C ASN A 284 -9.65 -8.64 -3.86
N ARG A 285 -9.92 -9.57 -4.77
CA ARG A 285 -9.37 -10.94 -4.75
C ARG A 285 -7.84 -10.98 -4.76
N THR A 286 -7.15 -10.10 -5.49
CA THR A 286 -5.67 -10.10 -5.52
C THR A 286 -5.13 -9.76 -4.13
N ASN A 287 -5.70 -8.74 -3.48
CA ASN A 287 -5.33 -8.36 -2.13
C ASN A 287 -5.64 -9.47 -1.12
N CYS A 288 -6.82 -10.10 -1.17
CA CYS A 288 -7.18 -11.22 -0.30
C CYS A 288 -6.28 -12.45 -0.49
N SER A 289 -5.88 -12.77 -1.73
CA SER A 289 -5.01 -13.91 -2.03
C SER A 289 -3.62 -13.80 -1.39
N ASN A 290 -3.18 -12.59 -1.00
CA ASN A 290 -1.94 -12.42 -0.22
C ASN A 290 -2.00 -13.11 1.15
N PHE A 291 -3.20 -13.40 1.66
CA PHE A 291 -3.42 -14.16 2.89
C PHE A 291 -3.51 -15.67 2.66
N ALA A 292 -3.46 -16.14 1.40
CA ALA A 292 -3.35 -17.57 1.04
C ALA A 292 -1.92 -18.10 1.25
N GLN A 293 -1.36 -17.78 2.42
CA GLN A 293 -0.07 -18.23 2.92
C GLN A 293 -0.29 -18.72 4.34
N SER A 294 0.11 -19.96 4.65
CA SER A 294 -0.13 -20.56 5.96
C SER A 294 0.36 -19.66 7.10
N ALA A 295 1.51 -19.02 6.96
CA ALA A 295 2.03 -18.09 7.97
C ALA A 295 1.10 -16.89 8.26
N ARG A 296 0.50 -16.28 7.22
CA ARG A 296 -0.38 -15.10 7.38
C ARG A 296 -1.77 -15.47 7.87
N LEU A 297 -2.32 -16.59 7.38
CA LEU A 297 -3.61 -17.08 7.83
C LEU A 297 -3.54 -17.50 9.31
N ASN A 298 -2.52 -18.28 9.67
CA ASN A 298 -2.29 -18.70 11.06
C ASN A 298 -2.07 -17.48 11.96
N TRP A 299 -1.30 -16.48 11.50
CA TRP A 299 -1.12 -15.22 12.23
C TRP A 299 -2.46 -14.53 12.53
N LEU A 300 -3.33 -14.39 11.53
CA LEU A 300 -4.63 -13.72 11.69
C LEU A 300 -5.54 -14.49 12.66
N VAL A 301 -5.64 -15.80 12.50
CA VAL A 301 -6.49 -16.65 13.35
C VAL A 301 -5.97 -16.70 14.79
N ASN A 302 -4.65 -16.83 14.99
CA ASN A 302 -4.05 -16.82 16.33
C ASN A 302 -4.24 -15.48 17.04
N ARG A 303 -4.23 -14.36 16.31
CA ARG A 303 -4.54 -13.03 16.85
C ARG A 303 -6.01 -12.88 17.25
N LEU A 304 -6.92 -13.55 16.56
CA LEU A 304 -8.32 -13.61 17.00
C LEU A 304 -8.49 -14.47 18.25
N GLN A 305 -7.67 -15.50 18.43
CA GLN A 305 -7.76 -16.36 19.62
C GLN A 305 -7.30 -15.68 20.91
N SER A 306 -6.36 -14.74 20.89
CA SER A 306 -6.06 -13.97 22.09
C SER A 306 -7.32 -13.19 22.50
N GLN A 307 -7.53 -12.88 23.79
CA GLN A 307 -8.67 -12.07 24.31
C GLN A 307 -8.78 -10.65 23.69
N GLN A 308 -8.01 -10.39 22.63
CA GLN A 308 -7.84 -9.18 21.86
C GLN A 308 -8.54 -9.26 20.50
N ALA A 309 -9.56 -10.14 20.36
CA ALA A 309 -10.37 -10.22 19.14
C ALA A 309 -11.12 -8.90 18.91
N SER A 310 -10.46 -8.00 18.20
CA SER A 310 -11.09 -6.76 17.74
C SER A 310 -12.15 -7.11 16.71
N SER A 311 -13.29 -6.42 16.75
CA SER A 311 -14.30 -6.48 15.69
C SER A 311 -13.67 -6.31 14.30
N GLY A 312 -12.59 -5.53 14.19
CA GLY A 312 -11.85 -5.34 12.95
C GLY A 312 -11.12 -6.60 12.47
N GLY A 313 -10.50 -7.39 13.35
CA GLY A 313 -9.80 -8.62 12.96
C GLY A 313 -10.76 -9.65 12.35
N LEU A 314 -11.96 -9.76 12.90
CA LEU A 314 -12.99 -10.66 12.38
C LEU A 314 -13.49 -10.20 11.00
N GLU A 315 -13.60 -8.88 10.79
CA GLU A 315 -13.93 -8.31 9.48
C GLU A 315 -12.84 -8.55 8.43
N VAL A 316 -11.56 -8.53 8.82
CA VAL A 316 -10.45 -8.94 7.95
C VAL A 316 -10.62 -10.40 7.54
N LEU A 317 -10.82 -11.30 8.51
CA LEU A 317 -11.00 -12.73 8.22
C LEU A 317 -12.21 -12.97 7.31
N HIS A 318 -13.35 -12.37 7.63
CA HIS A 318 -14.55 -12.46 6.79
C HIS A 318 -14.29 -12.01 5.35
N SER A 319 -13.65 -10.84 5.16
CA SER A 319 -13.36 -10.29 3.83
C SER A 319 -12.43 -11.20 3.02
N VAL A 320 -11.42 -11.79 3.66
CA VAL A 320 -10.51 -12.73 3.01
C VAL A 320 -11.24 -14.01 2.57
N LEU A 321 -12.09 -14.56 3.43
CA LEU A 321 -12.81 -15.81 3.16
C LEU A 321 -13.87 -15.66 2.06
N VAL A 322 -14.52 -14.50 1.98
CA VAL A 322 -15.52 -14.21 0.94
C VAL A 322 -14.86 -14.04 -0.43
N ASP A 323 -13.80 -13.24 -0.51
CA ASP A 323 -13.23 -12.82 -1.80
C ASP A 323 -12.10 -13.74 -2.32
N SER A 324 -11.55 -14.65 -1.52
CA SER A 324 -10.45 -15.56 -1.93
C SER A 324 -10.76 -17.04 -1.67
N PRO A 325 -11.13 -17.81 -2.72
CA PRO A 325 -11.30 -19.26 -2.60
C PRO A 325 -9.98 -19.99 -2.26
N GLU A 326 -8.84 -19.40 -2.61
CA GLU A 326 -7.51 -19.95 -2.30
C GLU A 326 -7.27 -20.04 -0.78
N VAL A 327 -7.78 -19.06 -0.01
CA VAL A 327 -7.66 -19.07 1.44
C VAL A 327 -8.55 -20.14 2.07
N LEU A 328 -9.76 -20.33 1.53
CA LEU A 328 -10.66 -21.38 2.00
C LEU A 328 -10.04 -22.77 1.89
N ASN A 329 -9.29 -23.02 0.81
CA ASN A 329 -8.57 -24.28 0.62
C ASN A 329 -7.40 -24.48 1.60
N MET A 330 -6.98 -23.43 2.33
CA MET A 330 -5.93 -23.48 3.34
C MET A 330 -6.47 -23.55 4.77
N ILE A 331 -7.80 -23.55 4.95
CA ILE A 331 -8.41 -23.70 6.26
C ILE A 331 -8.18 -25.12 6.78
N THR A 332 -7.80 -25.20 8.06
CA THR A 332 -7.58 -26.45 8.79
C THR A 332 -8.60 -26.56 9.91
N GLU A 333 -8.75 -27.75 10.48
CA GLU A 333 -9.58 -27.99 11.65
C GLU A 333 -9.21 -27.08 12.83
N SER A 334 -7.91 -26.86 13.07
CA SER A 334 -7.44 -25.96 14.13
C SER A 334 -7.96 -24.53 13.95
N HIS A 335 -8.10 -24.04 12.70
CA HIS A 335 -8.67 -22.72 12.43
C HIS A 335 -10.17 -22.68 12.72
N ILE A 336 -10.91 -23.72 12.36
CA ILE A 336 -12.36 -23.80 12.61
C ILE A 336 -12.64 -23.85 14.11
N LEU A 337 -11.89 -24.68 14.86
CA LEU A 337 -11.96 -24.73 16.32
C LEU A 337 -11.63 -23.39 16.98
N ALA A 338 -10.64 -22.67 16.43
CA ALA A 338 -10.31 -21.32 16.87
C ALA A 338 -11.50 -20.37 16.76
N ILE A 339 -12.16 -20.36 15.60
CA ILE A 339 -13.29 -19.48 15.29
C ILE A 339 -14.50 -19.86 16.15
N ILE A 340 -14.80 -21.15 16.32
CA ILE A 340 -15.86 -21.62 17.22
C ILE A 340 -15.57 -21.19 18.67
N GLY A 341 -14.32 -21.29 19.11
CA GLY A 341 -13.90 -20.82 20.43
C GLY A 341 -14.12 -19.32 20.68
N LEU A 342 -14.27 -18.50 19.63
CA LEU A 342 -14.65 -17.09 19.77
C LEU A 342 -16.09 -16.94 20.26
N LEU A 343 -17.02 -17.83 19.88
CA LEU A 343 -18.41 -17.80 20.37
C LEU A 343 -18.48 -18.03 21.89
N ASP A 344 -17.60 -18.88 22.40
CA ASP A 344 -17.52 -19.21 23.83
C ASP A 344 -16.93 -18.02 24.64
N ARG A 345 -15.86 -17.40 24.11
CA ARG A 345 -15.12 -16.33 24.82
C ARG A 345 -15.76 -14.95 24.71
N ASN A 346 -16.30 -14.62 23.55
CA ASN A 346 -16.78 -13.26 23.24
C ASN A 346 -18.31 -13.15 23.29
N GLY A 347 -19.00 -14.27 23.52
CA GLY A 347 -20.45 -14.36 23.49
C GLY A 347 -21.02 -14.53 22.08
N ARG A 348 -22.34 -14.43 21.98
CA ARG A 348 -23.11 -14.69 20.75
C ARG A 348 -23.02 -13.54 19.73
N ASP A 349 -21.84 -13.30 19.20
CA ASP A 349 -21.62 -12.32 18.12
C ASP A 349 -22.09 -12.89 16.77
N PRO A 350 -23.09 -12.28 16.10
CA PRO A 350 -23.56 -12.73 14.79
C PRO A 350 -22.47 -12.74 13.72
N LYS A 351 -21.46 -11.86 13.82
CA LYS A 351 -20.37 -11.81 12.83
C LYS A 351 -19.55 -13.10 12.81
N VAL A 352 -19.40 -13.78 13.95
CA VAL A 352 -18.68 -15.08 14.00
C VAL A 352 -19.46 -16.14 13.23
N LEU A 353 -20.79 -16.10 13.30
CA LEU A 353 -21.64 -16.99 12.51
C LEU A 353 -21.57 -16.66 11.01
N ASP A 354 -21.46 -15.38 10.63
CA ASP A 354 -21.26 -14.97 9.23
C ASP A 354 -19.92 -15.51 8.67
N VAL A 355 -18.87 -15.52 9.49
CA VAL A 355 -17.58 -16.13 9.15
C VAL A 355 -17.73 -17.64 8.95
N LEU A 356 -18.38 -18.34 9.90
CA LEU A 356 -18.62 -19.79 9.77
C LEU A 356 -19.48 -20.13 8.55
N CYS A 357 -20.46 -19.29 8.20
CA CYS A 357 -21.25 -19.42 6.99
C CYS A 357 -20.38 -19.29 5.72
N SER A 358 -19.51 -18.28 5.70
CA SER A 358 -18.57 -18.04 4.59
C SER A 358 -17.53 -19.14 4.42
N LEU A 359 -17.21 -19.90 5.49
CA LEU A 359 -16.35 -21.09 5.41
C LEU A 359 -17.02 -22.27 4.70
N CYS A 360 -18.34 -22.34 4.74
CA CYS A 360 -19.12 -23.44 4.16
C CYS A 360 -19.36 -23.27 2.66
N VAL A 361 -19.59 -22.04 2.19
CA VAL A 361 -19.94 -21.74 0.81
C VAL A 361 -19.20 -20.50 0.33
N ASN A 362 -18.52 -20.62 -0.81
CA ASN A 362 -17.90 -19.49 -1.50
C ASN A 362 -18.33 -19.46 -2.95
N ASN A 363 -18.85 -18.32 -3.40
CA ASN A 363 -19.32 -18.10 -4.78
C ASN A 363 -20.22 -19.23 -5.31
N GLY A 364 -21.11 -19.75 -4.46
CA GLY A 364 -22.06 -20.83 -4.79
C GLY A 364 -21.49 -22.25 -4.75
N VAL A 365 -20.21 -22.42 -4.40
CA VAL A 365 -19.56 -23.74 -4.27
C VAL A 365 -19.39 -24.09 -2.79
N ALA A 366 -19.85 -25.28 -2.41
CA ALA A 366 -19.77 -25.80 -1.06
C ALA A 366 -18.41 -26.46 -0.75
N VAL A 367 -17.86 -26.20 0.44
CA VAL A 367 -16.62 -26.81 0.94
C VAL A 367 -16.96 -27.91 1.96
N ARG A 368 -17.11 -29.16 1.49
CA ARG A 368 -17.56 -30.29 2.32
C ARG A 368 -16.71 -30.54 3.56
N ALA A 369 -15.40 -30.39 3.44
CA ALA A 369 -14.48 -30.61 4.58
C ALA A 369 -14.81 -29.65 5.74
N ASN A 370 -14.99 -28.36 5.44
CA ASN A 370 -15.33 -27.35 6.45
C ASN A 370 -16.73 -27.59 7.03
N GLN A 371 -17.69 -27.98 6.19
CA GLN A 371 -19.05 -28.31 6.63
C GLN A 371 -19.07 -29.44 7.67
N ASN A 372 -18.34 -30.54 7.41
CA ASN A 372 -18.25 -31.65 8.35
C ASN A 372 -17.64 -31.22 9.68
N LEU A 373 -16.52 -30.48 9.64
CA LEU A 373 -15.84 -29.99 10.85
C LEU A 373 -16.72 -29.05 11.68
N ILE A 374 -17.50 -28.19 11.04
CA ILE A 374 -18.45 -27.30 11.74
C ILE A 374 -19.60 -28.10 12.35
N CYS A 375 -20.14 -29.09 11.63
CA CYS A 375 -21.19 -29.97 12.16
C CYS A 375 -20.72 -30.73 13.42
N GLU A 376 -19.52 -31.31 13.37
CA GLU A 376 -18.94 -32.07 14.49
C GLU A 376 -18.62 -31.19 15.70
N ASN A 377 -18.07 -29.99 15.48
CA ASN A 377 -17.50 -29.18 16.55
C ASN A 377 -18.42 -28.06 17.07
N LEU A 378 -19.49 -27.69 16.36
CA LEU A 378 -20.43 -26.66 16.80
C LEU A 378 -21.84 -27.23 17.02
N LEU A 379 -22.42 -27.91 16.02
CA LEU A 379 -23.83 -28.30 16.06
C LEU A 379 -24.09 -29.42 17.09
N GLN A 380 -23.13 -30.30 17.31
CA GLN A 380 -23.27 -31.40 18.28
C GLN A 380 -23.14 -30.95 19.74
N ARG A 381 -22.44 -29.83 20.02
CA ARG A 381 -22.12 -29.44 21.41
C ARG A 381 -23.31 -28.83 22.16
N GLN A 382 -24.36 -28.37 21.46
CA GLN A 382 -25.65 -27.87 21.97
C GLN A 382 -25.61 -26.78 23.06
N ASP A 383 -24.42 -26.36 23.51
CA ASP A 383 -24.12 -25.45 24.59
C ASP A 383 -23.97 -24.00 24.12
N LEU A 384 -23.45 -23.80 22.91
CA LEU A 384 -23.20 -22.47 22.33
C LEU A 384 -24.43 -21.89 21.61
N LEU A 385 -25.28 -22.74 21.04
CA LEU A 385 -26.42 -22.36 20.19
C LEU A 385 -27.75 -22.37 20.96
N LEU A 386 -28.74 -21.67 20.40
CA LEU A 386 -30.10 -21.72 20.91
C LEU A 386 -30.79 -23.01 20.44
N ASN A 387 -31.34 -23.77 21.38
CA ASN A 387 -32.13 -24.96 21.11
C ASN A 387 -33.59 -24.71 21.44
N THR A 388 -34.49 -25.38 20.73
CA THR A 388 -35.91 -25.38 21.00
C THR A 388 -36.47 -26.79 20.87
N ALA A 389 -37.47 -27.12 21.68
CA ALA A 389 -38.18 -28.38 21.65
C ALA A 389 -39.67 -28.12 21.87
N LEU A 390 -40.51 -29.00 21.34
CA LEU A 390 -41.94 -28.95 21.59
C LEU A 390 -42.19 -29.39 23.04
N VAL A 391 -42.91 -28.58 23.81
CA VAL A 391 -43.24 -28.85 25.22
C VAL A 391 -44.75 -28.76 25.39
N ASP A 392 -45.32 -29.75 26.06
CA ASP A 392 -46.76 -29.79 26.33
C ASP A 392 -47.17 -28.71 27.34
N HIS A 393 -48.34 -28.13 27.13
CA HIS A 393 -48.91 -27.17 28.08
C HIS A 393 -49.45 -27.91 29.31
N VAL A 394 -48.87 -27.64 30.49
CA VAL A 394 -49.35 -28.19 31.76
C VAL A 394 -50.34 -27.22 32.40
N THR A 395 -51.57 -27.67 32.68
CA THR A 395 -52.58 -26.93 33.46
C THR A 395 -52.61 -27.49 34.88
N TRP A 396 -52.47 -26.60 35.88
CA TRP A 396 -52.51 -26.95 37.31
C TRP A 396 -53.91 -27.27 37.81
#